data_AF-A0A2U8GSP4-F1
#
_entry.id   AF-A0A2U8GSP4-F1
#
_cell.length_a   1.000
_cell.length_b   1.000
_cell.length_c   1.000
_cell.angle_alpha   90.00
_cell.angle_beta   90.00
_cell.angle_gamma   90.00
#
_symmetry.space_group_name_H-M   'P 1'
#
loop_
_entity.id
_entity.type
_entity.pdbx_description
1 polymer ?
#
loop_
_entity_poly.entity_id
_entity_poly.type
_entity_poly.pdbx_seq_one_letter_code
_entity_poly.pdbx_strand_id
1 'polypeptide(L)'
;MLEVTGVVVLVVAGLAASYFRGMRKKVDGLALAEAEPARVARLYLRRVSDVNAFWLHMQTTDGRKYCIAAPWELEDTLARLERVGLRLSQDEVRYLNQSFA
;
A
#
# COMPACT_ATOMS: atom_id res chain seq x y z
N MET A 1 34.19 20.36 -9.60
CA MET A 1 32.89 20.16 -10.29
C MET A 1 32.53 18.69 -10.47
N LEU A 2 33.44 17.83 -10.94
CA LEU A 2 33.15 16.38 -11.16
C LEU A 2 32.65 15.62 -9.91
N GLU A 3 33.19 15.90 -8.72
CA GLU A 3 32.80 15.20 -7.50
C GLU A 3 31.35 15.49 -7.07
N VAL A 4 30.90 16.74 -7.23
CA VAL A 4 29.52 17.14 -6.90
C VAL A 4 28.55 16.46 -7.87
N THR A 5 28.90 16.38 -9.15
CA THR A 5 28.06 15.70 -10.15
C THR A 5 27.97 14.19 -9.90
N GLY A 6 29.09 13.55 -9.53
CA GLY A 6 29.11 12.12 -9.20
C GLY A 6 28.26 11.77 -7.98
N VAL A 7 28.32 12.57 -6.92
CA VAL A 7 27.50 12.37 -5.70
C VAL A 7 26.01 12.56 -5.99
N VAL A 8 25.63 13.57 -6.78
CA VAL A 8 24.22 13.81 -7.15
C VAL A 8 23.65 12.64 -7.94
N VAL A 9 24.39 12.10 -8.91
CA VAL A 9 23.94 10.93 -9.70
C VAL A 9 23.72 9.70 -8.83
N LEU A 10 24.64 9.43 -7.89
CA LEU A 10 24.53 8.31 -6.94
C LEU A 10 23.29 8.44 -6.03
N VAL A 11 23.04 9.65 -5.52
CA VAL A 11 21.86 9.93 -4.68
C VAL A 11 20.58 9.75 -5.47
N VAL A 12 20.48 10.32 -6.67
CA VAL A 12 19.29 10.19 -7.53
C VAL A 12 19.05 8.73 -7.92
N ALA A 13 20.10 7.99 -8.30
CA ALA A 13 19.99 6.56 -8.62
C ALA A 13 19.55 5.74 -7.40
N GLY A 14 20.07 6.02 -6.21
CA GLY A 14 19.67 5.37 -4.96
C GLY A 14 18.21 5.65 -4.60
N LEU A 15 17.76 6.90 -4.75
CA LEU A 15 16.37 7.29 -4.54
C LEU A 15 15.44 6.61 -5.54
N ALA A 16 15.79 6.59 -6.82
CA ALA A 16 15.02 5.90 -7.86
C ALA A 16 14.92 4.39 -7.55
N ALA A 17 16.03 3.73 -7.22
CA ALA A 17 16.03 2.30 -6.88
C ALA A 17 15.17 2.00 -5.65
N SER A 18 15.23 2.84 -4.62
CA SER A 18 14.38 2.73 -3.42
C SER A 18 12.89 2.92 -3.76
N TYR A 19 12.58 3.92 -4.58
CA TYR A 19 11.21 4.19 -5.05
C TYR A 19 10.65 3.02 -5.86
N PHE A 20 11.40 2.51 -6.85
CA PHE A 20 11.00 1.34 -7.65
C PHE A 20 10.84 0.08 -6.78
N ARG A 21 11.68 -0.10 -5.76
CA ARG A 21 11.55 -1.22 -4.81
C ARG A 21 10.29 -1.10 -3.96
N GLY A 22 9.94 0.11 -3.52
CA GLY A 22 8.68 0.37 -2.82
C GLY A 22 7.46 0.11 -3.70
N MET A 23 7.49 0.61 -4.94
CA MET A 23 6.47 0.36 -5.96
C MET A 23 6.27 -1.13 -6.25
N ARG A 24 7.36 -1.88 -6.45
CA ARG A 24 7.30 -3.33 -6.66
C ARG A 24 6.63 -4.06 -5.50
N LYS A 25 7.03 -3.78 -4.25
CA LYS A 25 6.41 -4.41 -3.07
C LYS A 25 4.89 -4.16 -2.99
N LYS A 26 4.42 -2.99 -3.44
CA LYS A 26 3.01 -2.66 -3.50
C LYS A 26 2.28 -3.44 -4.59
N VAL A 27 2.84 -3.45 -5.80
CA VAL A 27 2.29 -4.21 -6.94
C VAL A 27 2.26 -5.71 -6.62
N ASP A 28 3.34 -6.26 -6.06
CA ASP A 28 3.44 -7.67 -5.67
C ASP A 28 2.42 -8.02 -4.60
N GLY A 29 2.18 -7.11 -3.63
CA GLY A 29 1.17 -7.33 -2.60
C GLY A 29 -0.25 -7.32 -3.15
N LEU A 30 -0.59 -6.37 -4.01
CA LEU A 30 -1.92 -6.32 -4.63
C LEU A 30 -2.15 -7.52 -5.56
N ALA A 31 -1.15 -7.86 -6.39
CA ALA A 31 -1.23 -9.04 -7.26
C ALA A 31 -1.38 -10.33 -6.46
N LEU A 32 -0.70 -10.46 -5.31
CA LEU A 32 -0.87 -11.60 -4.41
C LEU A 32 -2.29 -11.66 -3.84
N ALA A 33 -2.86 -10.53 -3.41
CA ALA A 33 -4.22 -10.49 -2.88
C ALA A 33 -5.27 -10.90 -3.92
N GLU A 34 -5.07 -10.49 -5.18
CA GLU A 34 -5.96 -10.82 -6.29
C GLU A 34 -5.81 -12.28 -6.74
N ALA A 35 -4.59 -12.81 -6.78
CA ALA A 35 -4.32 -14.18 -7.22
C ALA A 35 -4.62 -15.23 -6.14
N GLU A 36 -4.35 -14.92 -4.87
CA GLU A 36 -4.47 -15.86 -3.76
C GLU A 36 -5.24 -15.26 -2.57
N PRO A 37 -6.56 -14.96 -2.70
CA PRO A 37 -7.35 -14.32 -1.64
C PRO A 37 -7.33 -15.07 -0.31
N ALA A 38 -7.28 -16.41 -0.34
CA ALA A 38 -7.23 -17.25 0.86
C ALA A 38 -5.97 -17.05 1.71
N ARG A 39 -4.91 -16.47 1.14
CA ARG A 39 -3.69 -16.12 1.88
C ARG A 39 -3.78 -14.77 2.59
N VAL A 40 -4.80 -13.97 2.31
CA VAL A 40 -5.03 -12.69 2.99
C VAL A 40 -5.74 -12.95 4.31
N ALA A 41 -5.05 -12.70 5.42
CA ALA A 41 -5.61 -12.83 6.75
C ALA A 41 -6.46 -11.61 7.12
N ARG A 42 -6.04 -10.40 6.73
CA ARG A 42 -6.83 -9.17 6.91
C ARG A 42 -6.38 -8.03 6.01
N LEU A 43 -7.34 -7.17 5.69
CA LEU A 43 -7.11 -5.83 5.17
C LEU A 43 -7.25 -4.82 6.32
N TYR A 44 -6.40 -3.79 6.35
CA TYR A 44 -6.46 -2.76 7.38
C TYR A 44 -5.95 -1.42 6.85
N LEU A 45 -6.47 -0.33 7.43
CA LEU A 45 -6.15 1.03 7.06
C LEU A 45 -5.06 1.59 7.98
N ARG A 46 -4.17 2.38 7.40
CA ARG A 46 -3.18 3.16 8.17
C ARG A 46 -3.32 4.63 7.81
N ARG A 47 -3.68 5.46 8.78
CA ARG A 47 -3.82 6.91 8.60
C ARG A 47 -2.49 7.54 8.20
N VAL A 48 -2.54 8.51 7.30
CA VAL A 48 -1.41 9.40 7.02
C VAL A 48 -1.35 10.48 8.10
N SER A 49 -0.19 10.72 8.69
CA SER A 49 -0.03 11.69 9.79
C SER A 49 -0.41 13.11 9.40
N ASP A 50 -0.15 13.49 8.16
CA ASP A 50 -0.15 14.90 7.74
C ASP A 50 -1.37 15.27 6.89
N VAL A 51 -2.18 14.28 6.49
CA VAL A 51 -3.38 14.49 5.68
C VAL A 51 -4.50 13.56 6.15
N ASN A 52 -5.74 13.99 5.97
CA ASN A 52 -6.90 13.17 6.33
C ASN A 52 -7.15 12.07 5.28
N ALA A 53 -6.22 11.11 5.20
CA ALA A 53 -6.23 10.07 4.18
C ALA A 53 -5.66 8.75 4.75
N PHE A 54 -5.81 7.65 4.00
CA PHE A 54 -5.46 6.30 4.45
C PHE A 54 -4.66 5.52 3.42
N TRP A 55 -3.58 4.87 3.86
CA TRP A 55 -2.95 3.78 3.12
C TRP A 55 -3.73 2.48 3.35
N LEU A 56 -3.93 1.71 2.30
CA LEU A 56 -4.46 0.35 2.43
C LEU A 56 -3.32 -0.63 2.61
N HIS A 57 -3.43 -1.44 3.64
CA HIS A 57 -2.50 -2.53 3.91
C HIS A 57 -3.23 -3.87 3.91
N MET A 58 -2.46 -4.91 3.60
CA MET A 58 -2.87 -6.29 3.86
C MET A 58 -1.86 -6.99 4.77
N GLN A 59 -2.36 -7.97 5.50
CA GLN A 59 -1.56 -8.95 6.20
C GLN A 59 -1.93 -10.34 5.70
N THR A 60 -0.93 -11.14 5.36
CA THR A 60 -1.10 -12.52 4.94
C THR A 60 -1.17 -13.47 6.14
N THR A 61 -1.62 -14.70 5.93
CA THR A 61 -1.73 -15.75 6.95
C THR A 61 -0.38 -16.17 7.55
N ASP A 62 0.72 -15.99 6.81
CA ASP A 62 2.10 -16.15 7.29
C ASP A 62 2.64 -14.92 8.05
N GLY A 63 1.80 -13.89 8.25
CA GLY A 63 2.12 -12.70 9.02
C GLY A 63 2.84 -11.59 8.25
N ARG A 64 3.15 -11.77 6.96
CA ARG A 64 3.77 -10.71 6.14
C ARG A 64 2.79 -9.56 5.91
N LYS A 65 3.33 -8.34 5.82
CA LYS A 65 2.53 -7.12 5.66
C LYS A 65 2.94 -6.37 4.41
N TYR A 66 1.96 -5.89 3.68
CA TYR A 66 2.15 -5.16 2.43
C TYR A 66 1.32 -3.88 2.47
N CYS A 67 1.89 -2.79 1.95
CA CYS A 67 1.12 -1.62 1.57
C CYS A 67 0.65 -1.85 0.14
N ILE A 68 -0.65 -1.88 -0.12
CA ILE A 68 -1.21 -2.30 -1.42
C ILE A 68 -1.94 -1.18 -2.15
N ALA A 69 -2.36 -0.11 -1.47
CA ALA A 69 -2.91 1.08 -2.10
C ALA A 69 -2.45 2.36 -1.41
N ALA A 70 -2.16 3.38 -2.22
CA ALA A 70 -2.05 4.74 -1.76
C ALA A 70 -3.43 5.36 -1.48
N PRO A 71 -3.52 6.47 -0.74
CA PRO A 71 -4.81 7.06 -0.42
C PRO A 71 -5.67 7.45 -1.63
N TRP A 72 -5.04 7.92 -2.71
CA TRP A 72 -5.74 8.28 -3.95
C TRP A 72 -6.14 7.07 -4.82
N GLU A 73 -5.76 5.84 -4.44
CA GLU A 73 -6.13 4.60 -5.13
C GLU A 73 -7.04 3.71 -4.27
N LEU A 74 -7.42 4.18 -3.08
CA LEU A 74 -8.06 3.36 -2.06
C LEU A 74 -9.38 2.79 -2.56
N GLU A 75 -10.24 3.63 -3.14
CA GLU A 75 -11.55 3.24 -3.65
C GLU A 75 -11.44 2.22 -4.77
N ASP A 76 -10.64 2.52 -5.80
CA ASP A 76 -10.39 1.63 -6.93
C ASP A 76 -9.81 0.28 -6.49
N THR A 77 -8.88 0.29 -5.52
CA THR A 77 -8.26 -0.93 -5.01
C THR A 77 -9.25 -1.75 -4.20
N LEU A 78 -10.07 -1.13 -3.35
CA LEU A 78 -11.12 -1.83 -2.62
C LEU A 78 -12.15 -2.46 -3.56
N ALA A 79 -12.56 -1.75 -4.63
CA ALA A 79 -13.47 -2.28 -5.64
C ALA A 79 -12.86 -3.49 -6.38
N ARG A 80 -11.54 -3.50 -6.64
CA ARG A 80 -10.84 -4.66 -7.20
C ARG A 80 -10.82 -5.85 -6.24
N LEU A 81 -10.47 -5.61 -4.98
CA LEU A 81 -10.42 -6.64 -3.94
C LEU A 81 -11.79 -7.24 -3.64
N GLU A 82 -12.85 -6.44 -3.71
CA GLU A 82 -14.22 -6.91 -3.49
C GLU A 82 -14.64 -7.95 -4.55
N ARG A 83 -14.19 -7.80 -5.80
CA ARG A 83 -14.44 -8.78 -6.89
C ARG A 83 -13.84 -10.15 -6.60
N VAL A 84 -12.78 -10.21 -5.80
CA VAL A 84 -12.15 -11.48 -5.36
C VAL A 84 -12.57 -11.89 -3.95
N GLY A 85 -13.62 -11.25 -3.41
CA GLY A 85 -14.20 -11.60 -2.11
C GLY A 85 -13.47 -11.00 -0.90
N LEU A 86 -12.46 -10.15 -1.10
CA LEU A 86 -11.74 -9.49 -0.03
C LEU A 86 -12.39 -8.15 0.31
N ARG A 87 -12.70 -7.95 1.59
CA ARG A 87 -13.36 -6.74 2.10
C ARG A 87 -12.70 -6.28 3.39
N LEU A 88 -12.80 -4.99 3.67
CA LEU A 88 -12.47 -4.46 4.99
C LEU A 88 -13.40 -5.06 6.05
N SER A 89 -12.88 -5.24 7.26
CA SER A 89 -13.71 -5.59 8.40
C SER A 89 -14.66 -4.43 8.76
N GLN A 90 -15.73 -4.72 9.50
CA GLN A 90 -16.65 -3.66 9.93
C GLN A 90 -15.95 -2.59 10.80
N ASP A 91 -14.93 -2.97 11.57
CA ASP A 91 -14.18 -2.02 12.39
C ASP A 91 -13.34 -1.07 11.53
N GLU A 92 -12.72 -1.56 10.47
CA GLU A 92 -11.97 -0.74 9.52
C GLU A 92 -12.91 0.18 8.72
N VAL A 93 -14.09 -0.29 8.34
CA VAL A 93 -15.13 0.55 7.69
C VAL A 93 -15.58 1.67 8.63
N ARG A 94 -15.82 1.36 9.90
CA ARG A 94 -16.17 2.36 10.91
C ARG A 94 -15.05 3.38 11.08
N TYR A 95 -13.80 2.92 11.13
CA TYR A 95 -12.62 3.77 11.26
C TYR A 95 -12.47 4.73 10.08
N LEU A 96 -12.72 4.25 8.86
CA LEU A 96 -12.76 5.08 7.65
C LEU A 96 -13.82 6.17 7.78
N ASN A 97 -15.07 5.80 8.07
CA ASN A 97 -16.20 6.74 8.11
C ASN A 97 -16.08 7.81 9.20
N GLN A 98 -15.61 7.44 10.40
CA GLN A 98 -15.41 8.38 11.50
C GLN A 98 -14.35 9.44 11.21
N SER A 99 -13.43 9.16 10.29
CA SER A 99 -12.34 10.07 9.97
C SER A 99 -12.73 11.14 8.96
N PHE A 100 -13.87 11.01 8.29
CA PHE A 100 -14.40 11.96 7.30
C PHE A 100 -15.73 12.61 7.72
N ALA A 101 -16.27 12.27 8.89
CA ALA A 101 -17.43 12.91 9.50
C ALA A 101 -17.01 14.16 10.30
#